data_AF-A0A1I1R1V5-F1
#
_entry.id   AF-A0A1I1R1V5-F1
#
_cell.length_a   1.000
_cell.length_b   1.000
_cell.length_c   1.000
_cell.angle_alpha   90.00
_cell.angle_beta   90.00
_cell.angle_gamma   90.00
#
_symmetry.space_group_name_H-M   'P 1'
#
loop_
_entity.id
_entity.type
_entity.pdbx_description
1 polymer ?
#
loop_
_entity_poly.entity_id
_entity_poly.type
_entity_poly.pdbx_seq_one_letter_code
_entity_poly.pdbx_strand_id
1 'polypeptide(L)'
;MSDRTLLYLTGDDSALWPVWRRLTTALGTRRDVSMTTYEHCARVMSRSGEARVIRLGIERNMSRVVVTEFTGVTWADNTPEHCSTAVVVEVALRVVEEGSTAVGR
;
A
#
# COMPACT_ATOMS: atom_id res chain seq x y z
N MET A 1 -5.99 1.45 -16.72
CA MET A 1 -5.26 1.41 -15.44
C MET A 1 -5.08 -0.05 -15.08
N SER A 2 -3.90 -0.50 -14.68
CA SER A 2 -3.66 -1.92 -14.37
C SER A 2 -4.48 -2.37 -13.17
N ASP A 3 -5.07 -3.57 -13.21
CA ASP A 3 -5.76 -4.20 -12.07
C ASP A 3 -4.78 -4.59 -10.95
N ARG A 4 -3.47 -4.48 -11.19
CA ARG A 4 -2.45 -4.81 -10.20
C ARG A 4 -2.23 -3.67 -9.22
N THR A 5 -2.17 -4.03 -7.95
CA THR A 5 -1.83 -3.13 -6.85
C THR A 5 -0.48 -3.51 -6.24
N LEU A 6 0.36 -2.52 -5.96
CA LEU A 6 1.62 -2.69 -5.25
C LEU A 6 1.54 -1.95 -3.90
N LEU A 7 1.65 -2.70 -2.81
CA LEU A 7 1.80 -2.13 -1.47
C LEU A 7 3.28 -1.78 -1.25
N TYR A 8 3.57 -0.50 -1.06
CA TYR A 8 4.88 -0.01 -0.64
C TYR A 8 4.90 0.21 0.87
N LEU A 9 5.52 -0.71 1.61
CA LEU A 9 5.67 -0.62 3.07
C LEU A 9 6.92 0.18 3.42
N THR A 10 6.79 1.16 4.31
CA THR A 10 7.88 2.02 4.76
C THR A 10 7.71 2.38 6.23
N GLY A 11 8.76 2.87 6.89
CA GLY A 11 8.73 3.28 8.28
C GLY A 11 9.74 2.52 9.14
N ASP A 12 9.39 2.23 10.38
CA ASP A 12 10.26 1.55 11.34
C ASP A 12 10.35 0.04 11.06
N ASP A 13 11.55 -0.45 10.77
CA ASP A 13 11.82 -1.86 10.45
C ASP A 13 11.27 -2.85 11.49
N SER A 14 11.33 -2.49 12.78
CA SER A 14 10.84 -3.34 13.87
C SER A 14 9.31 -3.49 13.88
N ALA A 15 8.60 -2.48 13.39
CA ALA A 15 7.15 -2.49 13.22
C ALA A 15 6.71 -3.03 11.85
N LEU A 16 7.56 -2.87 10.83
CA LEU A 16 7.30 -3.30 9.46
C LEU A 16 7.20 -4.82 9.34
N TRP A 17 8.12 -5.58 9.96
CA TRP A 17 8.15 -7.04 9.83
C TRP A 17 6.88 -7.76 10.32
N PRO A 18 6.30 -7.41 11.50
CA PRO A 18 5.01 -7.95 11.91
C PRO A 18 3.88 -7.66 10.92
N VAL A 19 3.80 -6.43 10.41
CA VAL A 19 2.77 -6.02 9.44
C VAL A 19 2.94 -6.73 8.10
N TRP A 20 4.19 -6.82 7.61
CA TRP A 20 4.53 -7.57 6.40
C TRP A 20 4.04 -9.01 6.50
N ARG A 21 4.37 -9.72 7.58
CA ARG A 21 3.96 -11.12 7.77
C ARG A 21 2.43 -11.28 7.78
N ARG A 22 1.72 -10.36 8.46
CA ARG A 22 0.25 -10.38 8.50
C ARG A 22 -0.36 -10.10 7.13
N LEU A 23 0.19 -9.15 6.37
CA LEU A 23 -0.23 -8.88 4.99
C LEU A 23 0.04 -10.07 4.07
N THR A 24 1.23 -10.68 4.11
CA THR A 24 1.51 -11.89 3.32
C THR A 24 0.51 -13.00 3.62
N THR A 25 0.18 -13.19 4.90
CA THR A 25 -0.80 -14.19 5.33
C THR A 25 -2.20 -13.86 4.80
N ALA A 26 -2.63 -12.60 4.91
CA ALA A 26 -3.96 -12.16 4.49
C ALA A 26 -4.12 -12.14 2.96
N LEU A 27 -3.07 -11.78 2.24
CA LEU A 27 -3.06 -11.82 0.77
C LEU A 27 -3.07 -13.25 0.24
N GLY A 28 -2.46 -14.20 0.97
CA GLY A 28 -2.50 -15.62 0.65
C GLY A 28 -2.08 -15.91 -0.80
N THR A 29 -3.04 -16.33 -1.63
CA THR A 29 -2.83 -16.68 -3.04
C THR A 29 -3.18 -15.56 -4.04
N ARG A 30 -3.48 -14.35 -3.56
CA ARG A 30 -3.77 -13.20 -4.43
C ARG A 30 -2.58 -12.91 -5.35
N ARG A 31 -2.87 -12.70 -6.62
CA ARG A 31 -1.86 -12.42 -7.68
C ARG A 31 -1.98 -11.00 -8.24
N ASP A 32 -3.04 -10.31 -7.86
CA ASP A 32 -3.34 -8.93 -8.20
C ASP A 32 -2.68 -7.95 -7.24
N VAL A 33 -2.17 -8.41 -6.09
CA VAL A 33 -1.48 -7.58 -5.10
C VAL A 33 -0.05 -8.07 -4.89
N SER A 34 0.90 -7.16 -5.07
CA SER A 34 2.32 -7.35 -4.75
C SER A 34 2.74 -6.45 -3.59
N MET A 35 3.86 -6.74 -2.96
CA MET A 35 4.41 -5.92 -1.86
C MET A 35 5.89 -5.61 -2.07
N THR A 36 6.34 -4.45 -1.59
CA THR A 36 7.75 -4.06 -1.58
C THR A 36 8.07 -3.13 -0.42
N THR A 37 9.33 -3.11 0.02
CA THR A 37 9.91 -2.07 0.88
C THR A 37 10.82 -1.13 0.11
N TYR A 38 11.02 -1.37 -1.19
CA TYR A 38 11.91 -0.57 -2.03
C TYR A 38 11.13 0.53 -2.76
N GLU A 39 11.39 1.78 -2.37
CA GLU A 39 10.76 2.95 -3.00
C GLU A 39 11.04 3.01 -4.51
N HIS A 40 12.26 2.66 -4.93
CA HIS A 40 12.63 2.69 -6.35
C HIS A 40 11.71 1.80 -7.19
N CYS A 41 11.45 0.56 -6.75
CA CYS A 41 10.53 -0.35 -7.42
C CYS A 41 9.11 0.21 -7.47
N ALA A 42 8.63 0.76 -6.35
CA ALA A 42 7.31 1.37 -6.28
C ALA A 42 7.16 2.53 -7.28
N ARG A 43 8.16 3.41 -7.35
CA ARG A 43 8.17 4.53 -8.30
C ARG A 43 8.19 4.06 -9.76
N VAL A 44 9.00 3.07 -10.09
CA VAL A 44 9.08 2.53 -11.46
C VAL A 44 7.74 1.92 -11.88
N MET A 45 7.17 1.05 -11.04
CA MET A 45 5.90 0.36 -11.32
C MET A 45 4.72 1.33 -11.47
N SER A 46 4.70 2.42 -10.68
CA SER A 46 3.66 3.43 -10.82
C SER A 46 3.84 4.27 -12.08
N ARG A 47 5.08 4.65 -12.42
CA ARG A 47 5.39 5.44 -13.63
C ARG A 47 5.10 4.69 -14.92
N SER A 48 5.33 3.38 -14.93
CA SER A 48 5.02 2.53 -16.10
C SER A 48 3.52 2.26 -16.24
N GLY A 49 2.70 2.61 -15.25
CA GLY A 49 1.27 2.28 -15.21
C GLY A 49 0.99 0.79 -15.01
N GLU A 50 2.01 -0.01 -14.70
CA GLU A 50 1.90 -1.46 -14.50
C GLU A 50 1.21 -1.82 -13.19
N ALA A 51 1.28 -0.92 -12.20
CA ALA A 51 0.56 -1.10 -10.93
C ALA A 51 0.11 0.23 -10.33
N ARG A 52 -1.05 0.21 -9.68
CA ARG A 52 -1.44 1.23 -8.71
C ARG A 52 -0.62 1.04 -7.44
N VAL A 53 0.04 2.08 -6.95
CA VAL A 53 0.84 1.99 -5.73
C VAL A 53 0.07 2.55 -4.54
N ILE A 54 0.09 1.82 -3.42
CA ILE A 54 -0.43 2.27 -2.12
C ILE A 54 0.74 2.28 -1.15
N ARG A 55 1.02 3.43 -0.53
CA ARG A 55 2.08 3.55 0.47
C ARG A 55 1.53 3.25 1.88
N LEU A 56 2.24 2.44 2.66
CA LEU A 56 1.89 2.09 4.02
C LEU A 56 3.03 2.55 4.94
N GLY A 57 2.82 3.64 5.67
CA GLY A 57 3.77 4.17 6.66
C GLY A 57 3.53 3.54 8.03
N ILE A 58 4.50 2.79 8.54
CA ILE A 58 4.36 2.02 9.77
C ILE A 58 5.31 2.60 10.82
N GLU A 59 4.74 3.23 11.85
CA GLU A 59 5.48 3.73 13.00
C GLU A 59 5.10 2.93 14.26
N ARG A 60 5.99 2.87 15.27
CA ARG A 60 5.85 1.97 16.44
C ARG A 60 4.53 2.12 17.19
N ASN A 61 3.97 3.34 17.24
CA ASN A 61 2.80 3.66 18.06
C ASN A 61 1.56 4.03 17.24
N MET A 62 1.69 4.23 15.93
CA MET A 62 0.59 4.50 15.01
C MET A 62 0.98 4.00 13.61
N SER A 63 0.09 3.24 12.96
CA SER A 63 0.24 2.93 11.53
C SER A 63 -0.47 4.01 10.73
N ARG A 64 0.32 4.83 10.04
CA ARG A 64 -0.20 5.82 9.11
C ARG A 64 -0.35 5.16 7.75
N VAL A 65 -1.58 4.77 7.41
CA VAL A 65 -1.90 4.30 6.05
C VAL A 65 -1.99 5.53 5.15
N VAL A 66 -0.95 5.78 4.37
CA VAL A 66 -0.94 6.91 3.44
C VAL A 66 -1.26 6.41 2.05
N VAL A 67 -2.52 6.48 1.64
CA VAL A 67 -2.94 6.06 0.30
C VAL A 67 -2.52 7.11 -0.73
N THR A 68 -1.22 7.18 -1.03
CA THR A 68 -0.70 8.06 -2.07
C THR A 68 -0.64 7.33 -3.39
N GLU A 69 -1.34 7.84 -4.39
CA GLU A 69 -1.07 7.49 -5.77
C GLU A 69 0.10 8.34 -6.29
N PHE A 70 1.02 7.74 -7.03
CA PHE A 70 2.13 8.48 -7.61
C PHE A 70 1.69 9.18 -8.89
N THR A 71 1.81 10.51 -8.95
CA THR A 71 1.35 11.34 -10.07
C THR A 71 2.39 11.49 -11.19
N GLY A 72 3.40 10.63 -11.22
CA GLY A 72 4.54 10.75 -12.15
C GLY A 72 5.69 11.63 -11.62
N VAL A 73 5.35 12.68 -10.86
CA VAL A 73 6.30 13.67 -10.32
C VAL A 73 6.45 13.55 -8.80
N THR A 74 5.35 13.41 -8.08
CA THR A 74 5.34 13.28 -6.61
C THR A 74 4.37 12.19 -6.18
N TRP A 75 4.47 11.79 -4.92
CA TRP A 75 3.36 11.13 -4.26
C TRP A 75 2.25 12.17 -4.08
N ALA A 76 1.04 11.90 -4.58
CA ALA A 76 -0.12 12.69 -4.16
C ALA A 76 -0.41 12.31 -2.72
N ASP A 77 -0.11 13.20 -1.78
CA ASP A 77 -0.51 13.05 -0.39
C ASP A 77 -2.03 13.23 -0.30
N ASN A 78 -2.78 12.18 -0.69
CA ASN A 78 -4.18 12.07 -0.32
C ASN A 78 -4.27 12.02 1.21
N THR A 79 -5.44 12.39 1.74
CA THR A 79 -5.70 12.42 3.18
C THR A 79 -5.22 11.11 3.83
N PRO A 80 -4.17 11.14 4.67
CA PRO A 80 -3.65 9.93 5.30
C PRO A 80 -4.69 9.36 6.24
N GLU A 81 -4.94 8.06 6.14
CA GLU A 81 -5.76 7.34 7.10
C GLU A 81 -4.88 6.88 8.27
N HIS A 82 -5.19 7.37 9.46
CA HIS A 82 -4.47 7.01 10.67
C HIS A 82 -5.17 5.83 11.33
N CYS A 83 -4.44 4.74 11.55
CA CYS A 83 -4.99 3.56 12.19
C CYS A 83 -3.95 2.91 13.11
N SER A 84 -4.37 2.00 13.98
CA SER A 84 -3.42 1.25 14.80
C SER A 84 -2.74 0.15 13.98
N THR A 85 -1.55 -0.28 14.40
CA THR A 85 -0.87 -1.46 13.84
C THR A 85 -1.74 -2.72 13.93
N ALA A 86 -2.72 -2.77 14.85
CA ALA A 86 -3.65 -3.88 14.96
C ALA A 86 -4.58 -3.99 13.74
N VAL A 87 -5.07 -2.86 13.22
CA VAL A 87 -6.06 -2.82 12.12
C VAL A 87 -5.47 -2.40 10.76
N VAL A 88 -4.19 -2.04 10.69
CA VAL A 88 -3.51 -1.59 9.45
C VAL A 88 -3.68 -2.54 8.26
N VAL A 89 -3.73 -3.84 8.52
CA VAL A 89 -3.93 -4.87 7.49
C VAL A 89 -5.33 -4.78 6.90
N GLU A 90 -6.35 -4.67 7.75
CA GLU A 90 -7.75 -4.54 7.34
C GLU A 90 -7.96 -3.25 6.54
N VAL A 91 -7.40 -2.14 7.03
CA VAL A 91 -7.45 -0.84 6.34
C VAL A 91 -6.75 -0.93 4.98
N ALA A 92 -5.55 -1.50 4.91
CA ALA A 92 -4.82 -1.65 3.65
C ALA A 92 -5.59 -2.48 2.63
N LEU A 93 -6.20 -3.60 3.04
CA LEU A 93 -7.00 -4.46 2.16
C LEU A 93 -8.27 -3.74 1.68
N ARG A 94 -8.96 -3.02 2.58
CA ARG A 94 -10.11 -2.20 2.22
C ARG A 94 -9.76 -1.17 1.15
N VAL A 95 -8.62 -0.48 1.29
CA VAL A 95 -8.14 0.50 0.29
C VAL A 95 -7.79 -0.14 -1.06
N VAL A 96 -7.23 -1.36 -1.03
CA VAL A 96 -6.98 -2.15 -2.25
C VAL A 96 -8.31 -2.43 -2.97
N GLU A 97 -9.34 -2.83 -2.22
CA GLU A 97 -10.67 -3.16 -2.75
C GLU A 97 -11.44 -1.93 -3.25
N GLU A 98 -11.49 -0.85 -2.45
CA GLU A 98 -12.20 0.39 -2.78
C GLU A 98 -11.64 1.06 -4.04
N GLY A 99 -10.31 1.09 -4.18
CA GLY A 99 -9.70 1.62 -5.40
C GLY A 99 -9.81 0.70 -6.62
N SER A 100 -10.11 -0.58 -6.42
CA SER A 100 -10.49 -1.49 -7.50
C SER A 100 -11.91 -1.15 -8.02
N THR A 101 -12.82 -0.73 -7.14
CA THR A 101 -14.19 -0.34 -7.51
C THR A 101 -14.36 1.05 -8.13
N ALA A 102 -13.36 1.93 -8.03
CA ALA A 102 -13.43 3.30 -8.58
C ALA A 102 -13.32 3.38 -10.11
N VAL A 103 -12.99 2.27 -10.79
CA VAL A 103 -12.80 2.22 -12.27
C VAL A 103 -14.12 1.99 -13.04
N GLY A 104 -15.27 2.01 -12.35
CA GLY A 104 -16.59 1.75 -12.92
C GLY A 104 -17.55 2.93 -13.06
N ARG A 105 -17.11 4.19 -12.95
CA ARG A 105 -17.97 5.37 -13.15
C ARG A 105 -17.34 6.43 -14.06
#